data_AF-A0A5M8PEG0-F1
#
_entry.id   AF-A0A5M8PEG0-F1
#
_cell.length_a   1.000
_cell.length_b   1.000
_cell.length_c   1.000
_cell.angle_alpha   90.00
_cell.angle_beta   90.00
_cell.angle_gamma   90.00
#
_symmetry.space_group_name_H-M   'P 1'
#
loop_
_entity.id
_entity.type
_entity.pdbx_description
1 polymer ?
#
loop_
_entity_poly.entity_id
_entity_poly.type
_entity_poly.pdbx_seq_one_letter_code
_entity_poly.pdbx_strand_id
1 'polypeptide(L)'
;MTLAVRGVVELYKAVKREKELHREILAFSVSHDHKMLRIYDHYPVIEGDKTTFYRYPIKDGCSTIEDGKDKWAGYKFIKNVYDVWMPIHLKRICSAIDELPPDLDFRVALDDPLTSVASADESELPHSQDMATSAPASQNTAGFKKPRLPPKVMLQQEVDQLKEQNKQLPKGQEARMEQLVRQNEELMSMLKQRVT
;
A
#
# COMPACT_ATOMS: atom_id res chain seq x y z
N MET A 1 -6.73 -5.48 -4.35
CA MET A 1 -6.59 -6.74 -5.09
C MET A 1 -7.28 -7.92 -4.42
N THR A 2 -7.39 -7.97 -3.08
CA THR A 2 -8.04 -9.07 -2.34
C THR A 2 -9.42 -9.47 -2.87
N LEU A 3 -10.31 -8.53 -3.18
CA LEU A 3 -11.65 -8.85 -3.73
C LEU A 3 -11.57 -9.56 -5.09
N ALA A 4 -10.69 -9.12 -5.99
CA ALA A 4 -10.52 -9.75 -7.30
C ALA A 4 -9.94 -11.16 -7.15
N VAL A 5 -8.93 -11.33 -6.29
CA VAL A 5 -8.33 -12.64 -5.98
C VAL A 5 -9.37 -13.58 -5.34
N ARG A 6 -10.20 -13.06 -4.43
CA ARG A 6 -11.33 -13.82 -3.85
C ARG A 6 -12.30 -14.28 -4.94
N GLY A 7 -12.70 -13.42 -5.86
CA GLY A 7 -13.58 -13.78 -6.97
C GLY A 7 -13.04 -14.94 -7.81
N VAL A 8 -11.74 -14.94 -8.13
CA VAL A 8 -11.10 -16.06 -8.85
C VAL A 8 -11.11 -17.33 -8.00
N VAL A 9 -10.86 -17.24 -6.70
CA VAL A 9 -10.92 -18.42 -5.82
C VAL A 9 -12.33 -18.99 -5.74
N GLU A 10 -13.36 -18.15 -5.56
CA GLU A 10 -14.75 -18.62 -5.49
C GLU A 10 -15.19 -19.27 -6.81
N LEU A 11 -14.77 -18.73 -7.96
CA LEU A 11 -14.97 -19.37 -9.26
C LEU A 11 -14.37 -20.78 -9.29
N TYR A 12 -13.13 -20.94 -8.85
CA TYR A 12 -12.46 -22.25 -8.84
C TYR A 12 -13.04 -23.22 -7.81
N LYS A 13 -13.53 -22.72 -6.66
CA LYS A 13 -14.27 -23.53 -5.68
C LYS A 13 -15.58 -24.06 -6.27
N ALA A 14 -16.29 -23.24 -7.03
CA ALA A 14 -17.56 -23.64 -7.66
C ALA A 14 -17.37 -24.84 -8.61
N VAL A 15 -16.21 -24.95 -9.26
CA VAL A 15 -15.83 -26.07 -10.13
C VAL A 15 -14.92 -27.10 -9.46
N LYS A 16 -14.73 -27.04 -8.13
CA LYS A 16 -13.92 -27.99 -7.32
C LYS A 16 -12.45 -28.10 -7.76
N ARG A 17 -11.88 -27.00 -8.24
CA ARG A 17 -10.50 -26.87 -8.72
C ARG A 17 -9.66 -25.93 -7.87
N GLU A 18 -10.13 -25.54 -6.68
CA GLU A 18 -9.46 -24.58 -5.80
C GLU A 18 -8.02 -24.97 -5.44
N LYS A 19 -7.69 -26.27 -5.44
CA LYS A 19 -6.31 -26.76 -5.23
C LYS A 19 -5.32 -26.26 -6.27
N GLU A 20 -5.77 -25.96 -7.50
CA GLU A 20 -4.94 -25.37 -8.55
C GLU A 20 -4.48 -23.95 -8.24
N LEU A 21 -5.09 -23.28 -7.25
CA LEU A 21 -4.79 -21.91 -6.90
C LEU A 21 -3.91 -21.79 -5.65
N HIS A 22 -3.68 -22.87 -4.91
CA HIS A 22 -2.94 -22.81 -3.65
C HIS A 22 -1.52 -22.26 -3.87
N ARG A 23 -1.24 -21.08 -3.31
CA ARG A 23 0.01 -20.31 -3.43
C ARG A 23 0.37 -19.86 -4.85
N GLU A 24 -0.59 -19.91 -5.77
CA GLU A 24 -0.42 -19.36 -7.11
C GLU A 24 -0.62 -17.84 -7.11
N ILE A 25 0.19 -17.14 -7.91
CA ILE A 25 0.01 -15.69 -8.10
C ILE A 25 -1.21 -15.47 -8.97
N LEU A 26 -2.23 -14.80 -8.42
CA LEU A 26 -3.49 -14.51 -9.12
C LEU A 26 -3.64 -13.04 -9.48
N ALA A 27 -2.84 -12.15 -8.90
CA ALA A 27 -2.85 -10.76 -9.29
C ALA A 27 -1.57 -10.03 -8.90
N PHE A 28 -1.36 -8.87 -9.49
CA PHE A 28 -0.31 -7.93 -9.10
C PHE A 28 -0.92 -6.59 -8.67
N SER A 29 -0.29 -5.90 -7.73
CA SER A 29 -0.55 -4.48 -7.47
C SER A 29 0.74 -3.70 -7.62
N VAL A 30 0.67 -2.58 -8.33
CA VAL A 30 1.80 -1.70 -8.57
C VAL A 30 1.46 -0.31 -8.08
N SER A 31 2.36 0.29 -7.30
CA SER A 31 2.30 1.69 -6.91
C SER A 31 3.64 2.35 -7.20
N HIS A 32 3.61 3.59 -7.69
CA HIS A 32 4.82 4.30 -8.07
C HIS A 32 4.70 5.80 -7.81
N ASP A 33 5.85 6.42 -7.57
CA ASP A 33 6.04 7.87 -7.60
C ASP A 33 7.35 8.21 -8.34
N HIS A 34 7.79 9.47 -8.29
CA HIS A 34 9.02 9.94 -8.95
C HIS A 34 10.32 9.31 -8.40
N LYS A 35 10.27 8.65 -7.24
CA LYS A 35 11.40 8.11 -6.48
C LYS A 35 11.33 6.62 -6.20
N MET A 36 10.15 6.00 -6.26
CA MET A 36 9.95 4.63 -5.81
C MET A 36 8.95 3.90 -6.71
N LEU A 37 9.21 2.60 -6.88
CA LEU A 37 8.31 1.63 -7.47
C LEU A 37 8.12 0.51 -6.45
N ARG A 38 6.86 0.19 -6.16
CA ARG A 38 6.48 -0.97 -5.35
C ARG A 38 5.60 -1.89 -6.17
N ILE A 39 5.98 -3.16 -6.20
CA ILE A 39 5.26 -4.22 -6.89
C ILE A 39 5.01 -5.31 -5.88
N TYR A 40 3.78 -5.77 -5.83
CA TYR A 40 3.40 -6.92 -5.03
C TYR A 40 2.64 -7.94 -5.87
N ASP A 41 2.88 -9.22 -5.63
CA ASP A 41 1.95 -10.29 -6.03
C ASP A 41 0.87 -10.48 -4.97
N HIS A 42 -0.23 -11.13 -5.36
CA HIS A 42 -1.30 -11.53 -4.47
C HIS A 42 -1.62 -12.99 -4.76
N TYR A 43 -1.66 -13.80 -3.71
CA TYR A 43 -1.89 -15.24 -3.79
C TYR A 43 -2.76 -15.72 -2.62
N PRO A 44 -3.60 -16.74 -2.84
CA PRO A 44 -4.34 -17.38 -1.77
C PRO A 44 -3.55 -18.54 -1.15
N VAL A 45 -3.79 -18.81 0.13
CA VAL A 45 -3.44 -20.06 0.79
C VAL A 45 -4.74 -20.75 1.14
N ILE A 46 -4.89 -21.99 0.65
CA ILE A 46 -6.12 -22.77 0.76
C ILE A 46 -5.85 -23.99 1.62
N GLU A 47 -6.53 -24.10 2.76
CA GLU A 47 -6.40 -25.17 3.74
C GLU A 47 -7.79 -25.72 4.06
N GLY A 48 -8.17 -26.81 3.36
CA GLY A 48 -9.56 -27.28 3.36
C GLY A 48 -10.49 -26.20 2.82
N ASP A 49 -11.55 -25.90 3.56
CA ASP A 49 -12.55 -24.89 3.16
C ASP A 49 -12.07 -23.45 3.41
N LYS A 50 -11.05 -23.28 4.26
CA LYS A 50 -10.53 -21.97 4.64
C LYS A 50 -9.60 -21.43 3.54
N THR A 51 -9.81 -20.17 3.17
CA THR A 51 -8.93 -19.43 2.28
C THR A 51 -8.46 -18.16 2.95
N THR A 52 -7.15 -17.95 2.98
CA THR A 52 -6.52 -16.70 3.41
C THR A 52 -5.78 -16.06 2.23
N PHE A 53 -5.77 -14.74 2.17
CA PHE A 53 -5.19 -14.00 1.06
C PHE A 53 -3.97 -13.23 1.53
N TYR A 54 -2.86 -13.40 0.80
CA TYR A 54 -1.60 -12.75 1.12
C TYR A 54 -1.12 -11.92 -0.05
N ARG A 55 -0.16 -11.05 0.26
CA ARG A 55 0.54 -10.20 -0.68
C ARG A 55 2.03 -10.26 -0.37
N TYR A 56 2.88 -10.58 -1.34
CA TYR A 56 4.33 -10.56 -1.16
C TYR A 56 5.00 -9.44 -1.99
N PRO A 57 5.92 -8.65 -1.39
CA PRO A 57 6.65 -7.62 -2.11
C PRO A 57 7.65 -8.25 -3.09
N ILE A 58 7.37 -8.14 -4.38
CA ILE A 58 8.31 -8.52 -5.46
C ILE A 58 9.41 -7.46 -5.58
N LYS A 59 9.02 -6.19 -5.48
CA LYS A 59 9.92 -5.03 -5.47
C LYS A 59 9.38 -4.06 -4.43
N ASP A 60 10.17 -3.76 -3.41
CA ASP A 60 9.86 -2.70 -2.47
C ASP A 60 11.00 -1.68 -2.49
N GLY A 61 10.85 -0.69 -3.37
CA GLY A 61 11.81 0.40 -3.53
C GLY A 61 12.72 0.26 -4.74
N CYS A 62 12.92 1.40 -5.40
CA CYS A 62 14.08 1.70 -6.22
C CYS A 62 14.24 3.21 -6.24
N SER A 63 15.25 3.74 -5.54
CA SER A 63 15.62 5.14 -5.64
C SER A 63 16.15 5.39 -7.04
N THR A 64 15.48 6.22 -7.83
CA THR A 64 15.90 6.69 -9.17
C THR A 64 17.25 7.43 -9.18
N ILE A 65 17.98 7.44 -8.06
CA ILE A 65 19.22 8.18 -7.83
C ILE A 65 20.48 7.33 -8.11
N GLU A 66 20.41 5.99 -8.10
CA GLU A 66 21.55 5.14 -8.51
C GLU A 66 21.47 4.76 -10.01
N ASP A 67 22.11 5.56 -10.86
CA ASP A 67 22.62 5.19 -12.20
C ASP A 67 21.64 4.70 -13.28
N GLY A 68 20.33 4.84 -13.10
CA GLY A 68 19.34 4.58 -14.17
C GLY A 68 19.16 3.11 -14.57
N LYS A 69 19.86 2.16 -13.93
CA LYS A 69 19.73 0.71 -14.18
C LYS A 69 18.29 0.19 -14.01
N ASP A 70 17.55 0.78 -13.08
CA ASP A 70 16.17 0.36 -12.77
C ASP A 70 15.08 1.27 -13.39
N LYS A 71 15.43 2.27 -14.21
CA LYS A 71 14.43 3.20 -14.81
C LYS A 71 13.33 2.48 -15.59
N TRP A 72 13.66 1.37 -16.24
CA TRP A 72 12.73 0.60 -17.08
C TRP A 72 12.15 -0.62 -16.36
N ALA A 73 12.43 -0.83 -15.07
CA ALA A 73 12.01 -2.03 -14.35
C ALA A 73 10.48 -2.15 -14.30
N GLY A 74 9.78 -1.07 -13.91
CA GLY A 74 8.31 -1.05 -13.87
C GLY A 74 7.68 -1.24 -15.24
N TYR A 75 8.20 -0.56 -16.25
CA TYR A 75 7.74 -0.71 -17.63
C TYR A 75 7.88 -2.15 -18.13
N LYS A 76 9.07 -2.75 -17.99
CA LYS A 76 9.33 -4.14 -18.40
C LYS A 76 8.45 -5.13 -17.63
N PHE A 77 8.28 -4.91 -16.32
CA PHE A 77 7.42 -5.75 -15.49
C PHE A 77 5.97 -5.73 -16.00
N ILE A 78 5.37 -4.53 -16.14
CA ILE A 78 3.99 -4.40 -16.62
C ILE A 78 3.83 -4.98 -18.03
N LYS A 79 4.79 -4.71 -18.93
CA LYS A 79 4.77 -5.29 -20.28
C LYS A 79 4.74 -6.82 -20.24
N ASN A 80 5.57 -7.45 -19.40
CA ASN A 80 5.56 -8.90 -19.22
C ASN A 80 4.26 -9.43 -18.57
N VAL A 81 3.65 -8.66 -17.66
CA VAL A 81 2.33 -9.02 -17.11
C VAL A 81 1.31 -9.12 -18.24
N TYR A 82 1.25 -8.17 -19.16
CA TYR A 82 0.30 -8.19 -20.28
C TYR A 82 0.67 -9.17 -21.39
N ASP A 83 1.94 -9.27 -21.76
CA ASP A 83 2.37 -10.07 -22.91
C ASP A 83 2.46 -11.57 -22.60
N VAL A 84 2.76 -11.92 -21.34
CA VAL A 84 3.07 -13.30 -20.95
C VAL A 84 2.07 -13.82 -19.92
N TRP A 85 1.93 -13.15 -18.78
CA TRP A 85 1.18 -13.71 -17.65
C TRP A 85 -0.34 -13.61 -17.85
N MET A 86 -0.86 -12.47 -18.30
CA MET A 86 -2.29 -12.21 -18.44
C MET A 86 -2.98 -13.16 -19.43
N PRO A 87 -2.41 -13.49 -20.61
CA PRO A 87 -3.01 -14.45 -21.52
C PRO A 87 -3.12 -15.86 -20.91
N ILE A 88 -2.13 -16.26 -20.09
CA ILE A 88 -2.16 -17.55 -19.38
C ILE A 88 -3.24 -17.51 -18.28
N HIS A 89 -3.30 -16.43 -17.51
CA HIS A 89 -4.29 -16.27 -16.45
C HIS A 89 -5.72 -16.18 -16.98
N LEU A 90 -5.93 -15.50 -18.11
CA LEU A 90 -7.23 -15.44 -18.78
C LEU A 90 -7.68 -16.83 -19.24
N LYS A 91 -6.81 -17.63 -19.86
CA LYS A 91 -7.13 -19.01 -20.25
C LYS A 91 -7.51 -19.88 -19.06
N ARG A 92 -6.81 -19.72 -17.92
CA ARG A 92 -7.14 -20.38 -16.65
C ARG A 92 -8.56 -20.03 -16.21
N ILE A 93 -8.90 -18.74 -16.16
CA ILE A 93 -10.25 -18.26 -15.80
C ILE A 93 -11.31 -18.79 -16.77
N CYS A 94 -11.09 -18.69 -18.08
CA CYS A 94 -12.04 -19.20 -19.08
C CYS A 94 -12.28 -20.71 -18.92
N SER A 95 -11.23 -21.49 -18.70
CA SER A 95 -11.37 -22.93 -18.45
C SER A 95 -12.23 -23.24 -17.23
N ALA A 96 -12.11 -22.46 -16.14
CA ALA A 96 -13.00 -22.63 -14.99
C ALA A 96 -14.44 -22.18 -15.29
N ILE A 97 -14.63 -21.14 -16.10
CA ILE A 97 -15.97 -20.67 -16.53
C ILE A 97 -16.67 -21.72 -17.39
N ASP A 98 -15.95 -22.36 -18.33
CA ASP A 98 -16.50 -23.35 -19.25
C ASP A 98 -16.99 -24.62 -18.53
N GLU A 99 -16.52 -24.86 -17.30
CA GLU A 99 -16.89 -26.00 -16.45
C GLU A 99 -17.99 -25.64 -15.42
N LEU A 100 -18.49 -24.40 -15.43
CA LEU A 100 -19.53 -23.99 -14.50
C LEU A 100 -20.85 -24.74 -14.77
N PRO A 101 -21.55 -25.18 -13.71
CA PRO A 101 -22.88 -25.73 -13.87
C PRO A 101 -23.85 -24.64 -14.37
N PRO A 102 -24.74 -24.95 -15.33
CA PRO A 102 -25.65 -23.98 -15.93
C PRO A 102 -26.69 -23.40 -14.95
N ASP A 103 -26.89 -24.06 -13.82
CA ASP A 103 -27.82 -23.71 -12.75
C ASP A 103 -27.14 -23.08 -11.51
N LEU A 104 -25.88 -22.66 -11.62
CA LEU A 104 -25.15 -22.06 -10.50
C LEU A 104 -25.71 -20.67 -10.13
N ASP A 105 -26.16 -20.52 -8.87
CA ASP A 105 -26.54 -19.23 -8.29
C ASP A 105 -25.34 -18.54 -7.63
N PHE A 106 -24.91 -17.40 -8.18
CA PHE A 106 -23.80 -16.59 -7.66
C PHE A 106 -24.20 -15.63 -6.54
N ARG A 107 -25.34 -15.83 -5.89
CA ARG A 107 -25.77 -14.99 -4.76
C ARG A 107 -24.71 -14.98 -3.67
N VAL A 108 -23.97 -13.87 -3.64
CA VAL A 108 -23.07 -13.51 -2.55
C VAL A 108 -23.91 -13.40 -1.29
N ALA A 109 -23.76 -14.35 -0.37
CA ALA A 109 -24.25 -14.18 0.99
C ALA A 109 -23.48 -12.99 1.59
N LEU A 110 -24.11 -11.83 1.61
CA LEU A 110 -23.59 -10.60 2.22
C LEU A 110 -23.48 -10.71 3.76
N ASP A 111 -23.81 -11.88 4.31
CA ASP A 111 -23.98 -12.14 5.74
C ASP A 111 -22.72 -12.75 6.38
N ASP A 112 -21.63 -12.90 5.62
CA ASP A 112 -20.32 -13.35 6.14
C ASP A 112 -19.63 -12.20 6.90
N PRO A 113 -19.31 -12.33 8.21
CA PRO A 113 -18.75 -11.26 9.05
C PRO A 113 -17.42 -10.66 8.56
N LEU A 114 -16.75 -11.34 7.63
CA LEU A 114 -15.52 -10.89 6.97
C LEU A 114 -15.72 -9.72 6.00
N THR A 115 -16.97 -9.34 5.72
CA THR A 115 -17.33 -8.16 4.92
C THR A 115 -17.59 -6.91 5.76
N SER A 116 -17.38 -6.96 7.08
CA SER A 116 -17.37 -5.73 7.89
C SER A 116 -16.13 -4.90 7.55
N VAL A 117 -16.26 -4.08 6.52
CA VAL A 117 -15.59 -2.78 6.50
C VAL A 117 -16.00 -2.11 7.80
N ALA A 118 -15.08 -2.12 8.77
CA ALA A 118 -15.20 -1.36 10.00
C ALA A 118 -15.37 0.11 9.60
N SER A 119 -16.62 0.53 9.51
CA SER A 119 -17.03 1.90 9.77
C SER A 119 -16.63 2.15 11.22
N ALA A 120 -15.47 2.76 11.40
CA ALA A 120 -15.10 3.37 12.65
C ALA A 120 -16.09 4.50 12.91
N ASP A 121 -17.08 4.24 13.75
CA ASP A 121 -17.76 5.27 14.49
C ASP A 121 -17.87 4.86 15.96
N GLU A 122 -17.73 5.87 16.79
CA GLU A 122 -17.45 5.82 18.22
C GLU A 122 -18.53 5.11 19.03
N SER A 123 -18.10 4.23 19.95
CA SER A 123 -18.71 4.15 21.27
C SER A 123 -17.92 3.21 22.20
N GLU A 124 -17.33 3.81 23.22
CA GLU A 124 -17.23 3.34 24.61
C GLU A 124 -16.55 1.98 24.91
N LEU A 125 -15.31 2.08 25.42
CA LEU A 125 -14.60 1.01 26.15
C LEU A 125 -15.25 0.76 27.52
N PRO A 126 -15.52 -0.50 27.91
CA PRO A 126 -16.01 -0.79 29.24
C PRO A 126 -14.88 -0.90 30.27
N HIS A 127 -15.28 -0.45 31.45
CA HIS A 127 -14.63 -0.43 32.75
C HIS A 127 -13.98 -1.77 33.15
N SER A 128 -12.78 -1.71 33.72
CA SER A 128 -12.24 -2.78 34.59
C SER A 128 -11.32 -2.18 35.66
N GLN A 129 -11.92 -1.93 36.83
CA GLN A 129 -11.32 -2.00 38.18
C GLN A 129 -10.76 -3.41 38.41
N ASP A 130 -9.78 -3.76 39.25
CA ASP A 130 -8.94 -3.10 40.26
C ASP A 130 -7.75 -4.06 40.51
N MET A 131 -6.59 -3.58 40.98
CA MET A 131 -6.03 -3.90 42.32
C MET A 131 -4.56 -3.47 42.48
N ALA A 132 -4.28 -3.02 43.69
CA ALA A 132 -3.12 -2.26 44.14
C ALA A 132 -1.79 -3.05 44.22
N THR A 133 -0.65 -2.34 44.19
CA THR A 133 0.12 -1.96 45.40
C THR A 133 1.47 -1.29 45.09
N SER A 134 1.83 -0.37 45.99
CA SER A 134 3.20 0.07 46.36
C SER A 134 3.86 1.23 45.60
N ALA A 135 3.91 2.38 46.29
CA ALA A 135 4.89 3.44 46.09
C ALA A 135 6.27 3.05 46.67
N PRO A 136 7.35 3.80 46.36
CA PRO A 136 7.69 4.92 47.24
C PRO A 136 8.17 6.20 46.52
N ALA A 137 8.32 7.24 47.34
CA ALA A 137 8.43 8.67 47.04
C ALA A 137 9.77 9.15 46.46
N SER A 138 9.75 10.29 45.76
CA SER A 138 10.81 11.32 45.88
C SER A 138 10.38 12.70 45.36
N GLN A 139 11.08 13.73 45.83
CA GLN A 139 10.60 15.07 46.17
C GLN A 139 10.69 16.15 45.06
N ASN A 140 9.87 17.20 45.25
CA ASN A 140 10.09 18.63 44.94
C ASN A 140 10.38 19.12 43.51
N THR A 141 9.49 19.95 42.96
CA THR A 141 9.66 21.43 42.84
C THR A 141 8.46 22.05 42.12
N ALA A 142 7.95 23.14 42.69
CA ALA A 142 6.83 23.91 42.17
C ALA A 142 7.24 24.68 40.91
N GLY A 143 6.57 24.37 39.80
CA GLY A 143 6.47 25.23 38.63
C GLY A 143 5.07 25.01 38.07
N PHE A 144 4.24 26.05 38.03
CA PHE A 144 2.88 26.01 37.51
C PHE A 144 2.93 25.52 36.05
N LYS A 145 2.74 24.22 35.81
CA LYS A 145 2.70 23.67 34.46
C LYS A 145 1.41 24.17 33.83
N LYS A 146 1.53 24.98 32.77
CA LYS A 146 0.39 25.44 31.97
C LYS A 146 -0.51 24.23 31.65
N PRO A 147 -1.85 24.37 31.72
CA PRO A 147 -2.76 23.27 31.41
C PRO A 147 -2.38 22.67 30.06
N ARG A 148 -2.18 21.35 30.00
CA ARG A 148 -2.05 20.66 28.72
C ARG A 148 -3.34 20.90 27.95
N LEU A 149 -3.20 21.38 26.73
CA LEU A 149 -4.34 21.61 25.84
C LEU A 149 -5.12 20.30 25.68
N PRO A 150 -6.46 20.36 25.55
CA PRO A 150 -7.26 19.17 25.31
C PRO A 150 -6.74 18.42 24.07
N PRO A 151 -6.77 17.07 24.05
CA PRO A 151 -6.25 16.29 22.93
C PRO A 151 -6.73 16.75 21.54
N LYS A 152 -7.99 17.18 21.45
CA LYS A 152 -8.60 17.73 20.23
C LYS A 152 -7.94 19.02 19.72
N VAL A 153 -7.47 19.87 20.63
CA VAL A 153 -6.79 21.13 20.29
C VAL A 153 -5.35 20.87 19.84
N MET A 154 -4.66 19.91 20.45
CA MET A 154 -3.32 19.52 20.00
C MET A 154 -3.35 18.90 18.60
N LEU A 155 -4.32 18.02 18.34
CA LEU A 155 -4.51 17.41 17.01
C LEU A 155 -4.84 18.47 15.95
N GLN A 156 -5.70 19.43 16.27
CA GLN A 156 -6.01 20.52 15.35
C GLN A 156 -4.78 21.38 15.05
N GLN A 157 -3.99 21.69 16.08
CA GLN A 157 -2.75 22.46 15.94
C GLN A 157 -1.70 21.71 15.10
N GLU A 158 -1.59 20.39 15.25
CA GLU A 158 -0.71 19.54 14.44
C GLU A 158 -1.18 19.49 12.97
N VAL A 159 -2.48 19.37 12.73
CA VAL A 159 -3.06 19.43 11.38
C VAL A 159 -2.78 20.77 10.71
N ASP A 160 -2.93 21.88 11.43
CA ASP A 160 -2.68 23.22 10.88
C ASP A 160 -1.18 23.46 10.63
N GLN A 161 -0.31 22.92 11.48
CA GLN A 161 1.14 22.96 11.29
C GLN A 161 1.58 22.13 10.08
N LEU A 162 1.00 20.95 9.88
CA LEU A 162 1.25 20.09 8.72
C LEU A 162 0.76 20.74 7.41
N LYS A 163 -0.37 21.44 7.44
CA LYS A 163 -0.86 22.21 6.28
C LYS A 163 0.12 23.31 5.88
N GLU A 164 0.66 24.04 6.84
CA GLU A 164 1.60 25.13 6.55
C GLU A 164 2.96 24.60 6.04
N GLN A 165 3.45 23.48 6.60
CA GLN A 165 4.63 22.80 6.06
C GLN A 165 4.43 22.32 4.62
N ASN A 166 3.28 21.71 4.32
CA ASN A 166 2.97 21.26 2.95
C ASN A 166 2.84 22.41 1.95
N LYS A 167 2.47 23.62 2.40
CA LYS A 167 2.42 24.81 1.55
C LYS A 167 3.81 25.33 1.17
N GLN A 168 4.81 25.12 2.02
CA GLN A 168 6.19 25.60 1.80
C GLN A 168 7.07 24.57 1.08
N LEU A 169 6.74 23.28 1.19
CA LEU A 169 7.44 22.19 0.51
C LEU A 169 7.60 22.37 -1.03
N PRO A 170 6.55 22.76 -1.80
CA PRO A 170 6.70 22.96 -3.24
C PRO A 170 7.64 24.12 -3.59
N LYS A 171 7.65 25.20 -2.80
CA LYS A 171 8.55 26.34 -3.02
C LYS A 171 10.02 25.96 -2.82
N GLY A 172 10.31 25.12 -1.83
CA GLY A 172 11.66 24.59 -1.61
C GLY A 172 12.12 23.67 -2.74
N GLN A 173 11.20 22.89 -3.32
CA GLN A 173 11.51 22.04 -4.48
C GLN A 173 11.76 22.87 -5.75
N GLU A 174 10.98 23.92 -5.97
CA GLU A 174 11.12 24.84 -7.10
C GLU A 174 12.45 25.61 -7.05
N ALA A 175 12.78 26.22 -5.90
CA ALA A 175 14.07 26.90 -5.71
C ALA A 175 15.28 25.96 -5.92
N ARG A 176 15.16 24.69 -5.48
CA ARG A 176 16.20 23.68 -5.71
C ARG A 176 16.33 23.31 -7.19
N MET A 177 15.22 23.23 -7.91
CA MET A 177 15.20 22.97 -9.35
C MET A 177 15.87 24.12 -10.12
N GLU A 178 15.54 25.37 -9.80
CA GLU A 178 16.15 26.55 -10.41
C GLU A 178 17.67 26.60 -10.19
N GLN A 179 18.14 26.23 -9.00
CA GLN A 179 19.57 26.16 -8.70
C GLN A 179 20.29 25.10 -9.54
N LEU A 180 19.67 23.92 -9.72
CA LEU A 180 20.18 22.85 -10.57
C LEU A 180 20.25 23.27 -12.05
N VAL A 181 19.24 24.00 -12.53
CA VAL A 181 19.23 24.52 -13.91
C VAL A 181 20.39 25.51 -14.11
N ARG A 182 20.59 26.47 -13.19
CA ARG A 182 21.72 27.42 -13.27
C ARG A 182 23.08 26.73 -13.26
N GLN A 183 23.27 25.74 -12.38
CA GLN A 183 24.52 24.97 -12.33
C GLN A 183 24.79 24.22 -13.64
N ASN A 184 23.76 23.66 -14.26
CA ASN A 184 23.88 23.00 -15.56
C ASN A 184 24.22 23.99 -16.68
N GLU A 185 23.61 25.19 -16.69
CA GLU A 185 23.94 26.23 -17.66
C GLU A 185 25.40 26.71 -17.53
N GLU A 186 25.87 26.93 -16.30
CA GLU A 186 27.26 27.29 -16.01
C GLU A 186 28.23 26.21 -16.49
N LEU A 187 27.97 24.94 -16.15
CA LEU A 187 28.77 23.80 -16.60
C LEU A 187 28.84 23.71 -18.12
N MET A 188 27.70 23.89 -18.80
CA MET A 188 27.63 23.89 -20.26
C MET A 188 28.40 25.07 -20.87
N SER A 189 28.43 26.23 -20.23
CA SER A 189 29.24 27.37 -20.68
C SER A 189 30.74 27.07 -20.57
N MET A 190 31.18 26.46 -19.46
CA MET A 190 32.59 26.09 -19.26
C MET A 190 33.05 25.02 -20.25
N LEU A 191 32.19 24.04 -20.57
CA LEU A 191 32.49 23.02 -21.56
C LEU A 191 32.62 23.61 -22.97
N LYS A 192 31.77 24.57 -23.34
CA LYS A 192 31.86 25.26 -24.64
C LYS A 192 33.15 26.06 -24.77
N GLN A 193 33.58 26.74 -23.71
CA GLN A 193 34.84 27.52 -23.71
C GLN A 193 36.10 26.63 -23.77
N ARG A 194 36.01 25.36 -23.37
CA ARG A 194 37.15 24.42 -23.39
C ARG A 194 37.37 23.74 -24.74
N VAL A 195 36.42 23.90 -25.68
CA VAL A 195 36.42 23.25 -27.01
C VAL A 195 36.74 24.24 -28.14
N THR A 196 36.88 25.53 -27.83
CA THR A 196 37.43 26.60 -28.68
C THR A 196 38.85 26.94 -28.27
#